data_AF-A0A968IRJ6-F1
#
_entry.id   AF-A0A968IRJ6-F1
#
_cell.length_a   1.000
_cell.length_b   1.000
_cell.length_c   1.000
_cell.angle_alpha   90.00
_cell.angle_beta   90.00
_cell.angle_gamma   90.00
#
_symmetry.space_group_name_H-M   'P 1'
#
loop_
_entity.id
_entity.type
_entity.pdbx_description
1 polymer ?
#
loop_
_entity_poly.entity_id
_entity_poly.type
_entity_poly.pdbx_seq_one_letter_code
_entity_poly.pdbx_strand_id
1 'polypeptide(L)'
;MTRRDRDFSAIQGLAEAGLLPSSLSGDSTATLFRPDAPLTREEMILWKMPVDMRQALPTATIDSVKQTWGFQDAARIESRALRAVLADFQNGDQSNLRRAFGYTTLFQPKRSVTRAEAAGALWYIGFQGDGISAQEALKGSLSKP
;
A
#
# COMPACT_ATOMS: atom_id res chain seq x y z
N MET A 1 -20.30 -2.06 -7.93
CA MET A 1 -19.95 -3.49 -7.97
C MET A 1 -21.10 -4.30 -7.39
N THR A 2 -21.41 -5.50 -7.92
CA THR A 2 -22.54 -6.32 -7.45
C THR A 2 -22.07 -7.40 -6.48
N ARG A 3 -22.94 -7.93 -5.61
CA ARG A 3 -22.61 -9.04 -4.69
C ARG A 3 -22.21 -10.34 -5.39
N ARG A 4 -22.44 -10.46 -6.70
CA ARG A 4 -22.06 -11.61 -7.53
C ARG A 4 -20.65 -11.50 -8.11
N ASP A 5 -20.03 -10.33 -7.98
CA ASP A 5 -18.65 -10.15 -8.35
C ASP A 5 -17.75 -10.99 -7.43
N ARG A 6 -16.83 -11.76 -8.00
CA ARG A 6 -15.94 -12.64 -7.24
C ARG A 6 -15.05 -11.85 -6.26
N ASP A 7 -14.74 -10.61 -6.59
CA ASP A 7 -13.85 -9.74 -5.82
C ASP A 7 -14.64 -8.95 -4.76
N PHE A 8 -15.99 -9.04 -4.75
CA PHE A 8 -16.88 -8.29 -3.87
C PHE A 8 -16.54 -8.46 -2.40
N SER A 9 -16.44 -9.69 -1.90
CA SER A 9 -16.20 -9.95 -0.48
C SER A 9 -14.86 -9.41 0.01
N ALA A 10 -13.81 -9.52 -0.82
CA ALA A 10 -12.48 -9.02 -0.46
C ALA A 10 -12.46 -7.49 -0.41
N ILE A 11 -12.99 -6.84 -1.44
CA ILE A 11 -13.07 -5.37 -1.51
C ILE A 11 -13.96 -4.82 -0.39
N GLN A 12 -15.12 -5.44 -0.14
CA GLN A 12 -16.04 -5.02 0.91
C GLN A 12 -15.40 -5.16 2.29
N GLY A 13 -14.70 -6.27 2.57
CA GLY A 13 -14.00 -6.45 3.84
C GLY A 13 -12.93 -5.38 4.10
N LEU A 14 -12.15 -5.02 3.07
CA LEU A 14 -11.16 -3.94 3.20
C LEU A 14 -11.81 -2.55 3.35
N ALA A 15 -12.94 -2.31 2.68
CA ALA A 15 -13.71 -1.07 2.81
C ALA A 15 -14.33 -0.91 4.20
N GLU A 16 -14.87 -1.98 4.77
CA GLU A 16 -15.42 -2.03 6.13
C GLU A 16 -14.34 -1.90 7.21
N ALA A 17 -13.13 -2.40 6.93
CA ALA A 17 -11.95 -2.19 7.78
C ALA A 17 -11.37 -0.77 7.67
N GLY A 18 -11.90 0.08 6.78
CA GLY A 18 -11.41 1.44 6.55
C GLY A 18 -10.08 1.53 5.80
N LEU A 19 -9.63 0.44 5.17
CA LEU A 19 -8.39 0.39 4.39
C LEU A 19 -8.60 0.86 2.95
N LEU A 20 -9.78 0.63 2.40
CA LEU A 20 -10.22 1.21 1.13
C LEU A 20 -11.20 2.36 1.37
N PRO A 21 -11.20 3.39 0.51
CA PRO A 21 -12.19 4.45 0.60
C PRO A 21 -13.61 3.87 0.52
N SER A 22 -14.48 4.28 1.44
CA SER A 22 -15.88 3.90 1.47
C SER A 22 -16.76 4.98 2.13
N SER A 23 -18.07 4.83 2.07
CA SER A 23 -18.99 5.69 2.82
C SER A 23 -18.74 5.62 4.34
N LEU A 24 -18.20 4.51 4.84
CA LEU A 24 -17.86 4.32 6.25
C LEU A 24 -16.58 5.06 6.65
N SER A 25 -15.66 5.32 5.71
CA SER A 25 -14.41 6.03 5.98
C SER A 25 -14.55 7.56 5.95
N GLY A 26 -15.76 8.09 5.71
CA GLY A 26 -16.04 9.53 5.68
C GLY A 26 -15.45 10.29 4.50
N ASP A 27 -14.91 9.58 3.50
CA ASP A 27 -14.34 10.17 2.29
C ASP A 27 -15.47 10.35 1.27
N SER A 28 -15.94 11.59 1.08
CA SER A 28 -17.07 11.91 0.20
C SER A 28 -16.77 11.67 -1.29
N THR A 29 -15.49 11.49 -1.65
CA THR A 29 -15.07 11.05 -2.99
C THR A 29 -15.13 9.53 -3.18
N ALA A 30 -15.30 8.78 -2.08
CA ALA A 30 -15.28 7.32 -2.05
C ALA A 30 -16.55 6.62 -2.55
N THR A 31 -17.52 7.36 -3.09
CA THR A 31 -18.73 6.76 -3.68
C THR A 31 -18.41 5.86 -4.89
N LEU A 32 -17.19 5.89 -5.41
CA LEU A 32 -16.77 5.09 -6.57
C LEU A 32 -15.40 4.46 -6.32
N PHE A 33 -15.27 3.47 -5.42
CA PHE A 33 -14.17 2.52 -5.56
C PHE A 33 -14.20 1.95 -6.99
N ARG A 34 -13.09 2.07 -7.74
CA ARG A 34 -13.00 1.70 -9.15
C ARG A 34 -12.15 0.42 -9.29
N PRO A 35 -12.73 -0.78 -9.10
CA PRO A 35 -11.98 -2.03 -9.09
C PRO A 35 -11.20 -2.28 -10.39
N ASP A 36 -11.69 -1.78 -11.51
CA ASP A 36 -11.08 -1.97 -12.84
C ASP A 36 -10.09 -0.86 -13.22
N ALA A 37 -9.95 0.19 -12.40
CA ALA A 37 -8.97 1.23 -12.67
C ALA A 37 -7.55 0.73 -12.35
N PRO A 38 -6.53 1.11 -13.14
CA PRO A 38 -5.16 0.77 -12.81
C PRO A 38 -4.75 1.33 -11.43
N LEU A 39 -4.22 0.46 -10.57
CA LEU A 39 -3.68 0.85 -9.27
C LEU A 39 -2.48 1.78 -9.44
N THR A 40 -2.51 2.96 -8.84
CA THR A 40 -1.37 3.89 -8.86
C THR A 40 -0.34 3.55 -7.78
N ARG A 41 0.90 4.05 -7.93
CA ARG A 41 1.98 3.82 -6.96
C ARG A 41 1.64 4.32 -5.56
N GLU A 42 1.01 5.49 -5.46
CA GLU A 42 0.62 6.05 -4.16
C GLU A 42 -0.57 5.33 -3.53
N GLU A 43 -1.51 4.80 -4.32
CA GLU A 43 -2.60 3.98 -3.82
C GLU A 43 -2.07 2.63 -3.33
N MET A 44 -1.16 2.01 -4.08
CA MET A 44 -0.51 0.76 -3.67
C MET A 44 0.12 0.90 -2.28
N ILE A 45 0.92 1.95 -2.06
CA ILE A 45 1.59 2.13 -0.77
C ILE A 45 0.62 2.51 0.34
N LEU A 46 -0.38 3.34 0.04
CA LEU A 46 -1.44 3.70 0.99
C LEU A 46 -2.20 2.47 1.49
N TRP A 47 -2.48 1.50 0.61
CA TRP A 47 -3.19 0.28 0.99
C TRP A 47 -2.27 -0.75 1.64
N LYS A 48 -1.00 -0.84 1.21
CA LYS A 48 -0.05 -1.84 1.70
C LYS A 48 0.44 -1.54 3.11
N MET A 49 0.74 -0.28 3.43
CA MET A 49 1.39 0.06 4.69
C MET A 49 0.58 -0.28 5.95
N PRO A 50 -0.74 -0.07 6.03
CA PRO A 50 -1.53 -0.52 7.17
C PRO A 50 -1.50 -2.05 7.39
N VAL A 51 -1.40 -2.82 6.30
CA VAL A 51 -1.30 -4.30 6.37
C VAL A 51 0.05 -4.73 6.94
N ASP A 52 1.13 -4.02 6.59
CA ASP A 52 2.48 -4.28 7.09
C ASP A 52 2.65 -3.86 8.56
N MET A 53 2.28 -2.62 8.87
CA MET A 53 2.55 -2.01 10.17
C MET A 53 1.54 -2.44 11.24
N ARG A 54 0.32 -2.85 10.84
CA ARG A 54 -0.78 -3.25 11.73
C ARG A 54 -1.11 -2.21 12.82
N GLN A 55 -0.77 -0.96 12.56
CA GLN A 55 -0.95 0.18 13.46
C GLN A 55 -1.33 1.41 12.64
N ALA A 56 -1.80 2.45 13.32
CA ALA A 56 -2.06 3.73 12.70
C ALA A 56 -0.78 4.32 12.09
N LEU A 57 -0.90 4.83 10.86
CA LEU A 57 0.21 5.50 10.19
C LEU A 57 0.51 6.84 10.87
N PRO A 58 1.80 7.24 10.96
CA PRO A 58 2.19 8.53 11.52
C PRO A 58 1.63 9.69 10.67
N THR A 59 1.68 10.91 11.21
CA THR A 59 1.45 12.10 10.39
C THR A 59 2.66 12.36 9.49
N ALA A 60 2.42 12.96 8.32
CA ALA A 60 3.48 13.32 7.38
C ALA A 60 3.14 14.59 6.63
N THR A 61 4.18 15.34 6.28
CA THR A 61 4.12 16.51 5.40
C THR A 61 4.90 16.24 4.12
N ILE A 62 4.66 17.03 3.08
CA ILE A 62 5.43 16.97 1.83
C ILE A 62 6.93 17.10 2.13
N ASP A 63 7.31 18.04 3.00
CA ASP A 63 8.71 18.29 3.33
C ASP A 63 9.36 17.11 4.06
N SER A 64 8.65 16.47 4.99
CA SER A 64 9.15 15.26 5.66
C SER A 64 9.43 14.12 4.66
N VAL A 65 8.56 13.93 3.66
CA VAL A 65 8.75 12.94 2.60
C VAL A 65 9.93 13.32 1.70
N LYS A 66 10.04 14.60 1.30
CA LYS A 66 11.18 15.09 0.50
C LYS A 66 12.50 14.86 1.21
N GLN A 67 12.59 15.19 2.49
CA GLN A 67 13.83 15.05 3.27
C GLN A 67 14.22 13.58 3.45
N THR A 68 13.23 12.71 3.65
CA THR A 68 13.46 11.29 3.94
C THR A 68 13.78 10.50 2.67
N TRP A 69 13.00 10.70 1.60
CA TRP A 69 13.12 9.93 0.35
C TRP A 69 13.92 10.62 -0.75
N GLY A 70 14.07 11.95 -0.71
CA GLY A 70 14.68 12.72 -1.79
C GLY A 70 13.82 12.84 -3.06
N PHE A 71 12.53 12.51 -3.00
CA PHE A 71 11.64 12.59 -4.17
C PHE A 71 11.43 14.04 -4.62
N GLN A 72 11.81 14.32 -5.87
CA GLN A 72 11.64 15.65 -6.47
C GLN A 72 10.14 15.99 -6.68
N ASP A 73 9.32 14.97 -6.90
CA ASP A 73 7.90 15.07 -7.18
C ASP A 73 7.00 14.77 -5.97
N ALA A 74 7.54 14.84 -4.75
CA ALA A 74 6.77 14.59 -3.52
C ALA A 74 5.52 15.46 -3.37
N ALA A 75 5.53 16.68 -3.95
CA ALA A 75 4.37 17.58 -3.95
C ALA A 75 3.18 17.06 -4.78
N ARG A 76 3.38 16.03 -5.61
CA ARG A 76 2.33 15.38 -6.41
C ARG A 76 1.65 14.22 -5.70
N ILE A 77 2.16 13.82 -4.52
CA ILE A 77 1.61 12.73 -3.71
C ILE A 77 0.33 13.24 -3.04
N GLU A 78 -0.72 12.42 -3.06
CA GLU A 78 -1.94 12.72 -2.30
C GLU A 78 -1.65 12.87 -0.80
N SER A 79 -2.26 13.86 -0.16
CA SER A 79 -2.02 14.17 1.26
C SER A 79 -2.18 12.96 2.17
N ARG A 80 -3.15 12.08 1.89
CA ARG A 80 -3.39 10.84 2.65
C ARG A 80 -2.33 9.76 2.43
N ALA A 81 -1.62 9.77 1.29
CA ALA A 81 -0.59 8.81 0.94
C ALA A 81 0.79 9.22 1.47
N LEU A 82 1.03 10.50 1.76
CA LEU A 82 2.29 10.99 2.35
C LEU A 82 2.70 10.20 3.60
N ARG A 83 1.75 9.91 4.49
CA ARG A 83 1.97 9.12 5.71
C ARG A 83 2.42 7.70 5.45
N ALA A 84 1.85 7.05 4.43
CA ALA A 84 2.24 5.70 4.03
C ALA A 84 3.65 5.72 3.41
N VAL A 85 3.93 6.68 2.52
CA VAL A 85 5.25 6.85 1.92
C VAL A 85 6.31 7.10 2.99
N LEU A 86 6.04 7.98 3.96
CA LEU A 86 6.98 8.26 5.05
C LEU A 86 7.22 7.02 5.92
N ALA A 87 6.15 6.31 6.31
CA ALA A 87 6.25 5.11 7.13
C ALA A 87 7.00 3.98 6.43
N ASP A 88 6.83 3.82 5.11
CA ASP A 88 7.51 2.77 4.34
C ASP A 88 9.04 2.86 4.41
N PHE A 89 9.58 4.09 4.50
CA PHE A 89 11.01 4.30 4.63
C PHE A 89 11.59 3.67 5.90
N GLN A 90 10.82 3.70 6.99
CA GLN A 90 11.22 3.17 8.30
C GLN A 90 11.36 1.65 8.30
N ASN A 91 10.85 0.98 7.26
CA ASN A 91 11.04 -0.46 7.06
C ASN A 91 12.39 -0.81 6.41
N GLY A 92 13.27 0.18 6.17
CA GLY A 92 14.63 -0.05 5.68
C GLY A 92 14.66 -0.81 4.36
N ASP A 93 15.47 -1.85 4.27
CA ASP A 93 15.59 -2.69 3.06
C ASP A 93 14.28 -3.46 2.74
N GLN A 94 13.40 -3.63 3.73
CA GLN A 94 12.07 -4.22 3.55
C GLN A 94 11.02 -3.22 3.04
N SER A 95 11.38 -1.95 2.81
CA SER A 95 10.52 -0.96 2.16
C SER A 95 9.87 -1.51 0.89
N ASN A 96 8.55 -1.32 0.78
CA ASN A 96 7.79 -1.70 -0.41
C ASN A 96 8.24 -0.87 -1.62
N LEU A 97 8.53 0.43 -1.44
CA LEU A 97 8.98 1.29 -2.54
C LEU A 97 10.34 0.86 -3.09
N ARG A 98 11.30 0.53 -2.22
CA ARG A 98 12.62 0.02 -2.65
C ARG A 98 12.50 -1.32 -3.37
N ARG A 99 11.70 -2.25 -2.82
CA ARG A 99 11.52 -3.59 -3.41
C ARG A 99 10.76 -3.57 -4.73
N ALA A 100 9.76 -2.70 -4.86
CA ALA A 100 8.96 -2.59 -6.07
C ALA A 100 9.65 -1.77 -7.17
N PHE A 101 10.28 -0.65 -6.81
CA PHE A 101 10.71 0.37 -7.78
C PHE A 101 12.23 0.64 -7.79
N GLY A 102 12.98 0.04 -6.86
CA GLY A 102 14.41 0.30 -6.68
C GLY A 102 14.69 1.72 -6.16
N TYR A 103 15.91 2.18 -6.39
CA TYR A 103 16.29 3.57 -6.12
C TYR A 103 15.76 4.48 -7.23
N THR A 104 14.94 5.47 -6.86
CA THR A 104 14.42 6.50 -7.77
C THR A 104 14.44 7.86 -7.09
N THR A 105 14.68 8.92 -7.87
CA THR A 105 14.56 10.32 -7.44
C THR A 105 13.19 10.92 -7.81
N LEU A 106 12.43 10.22 -8.66
CA LEU A 106 11.05 10.55 -9.02
C LEU A 106 10.14 9.37 -8.63
N PHE A 107 9.25 9.59 -7.68
CA PHE A 107 8.33 8.55 -7.23
C PHE A 107 7.28 8.23 -8.30
N GLN A 108 6.81 9.24 -9.03
CA GLN A 108 5.73 9.17 -10.01
C GLN A 108 4.44 8.64 -9.39
N PRO A 109 3.85 9.35 -8.39
CA PRO A 109 2.75 8.83 -7.56
C PRO A 109 1.54 8.33 -8.36
N LYS A 110 1.23 8.98 -9.49
CA LYS A 110 0.09 8.67 -10.36
C LYS A 110 0.38 7.60 -11.43
N ARG A 111 1.60 7.06 -11.48
CA ARG A 111 1.94 6.00 -12.44
C ARG A 111 1.28 4.70 -12.01
N SER A 112 0.77 3.95 -12.98
CA SER A 112 0.19 2.62 -12.73
C SER A 112 1.28 1.63 -12.32
N VAL A 113 0.92 0.76 -11.38
CA VAL A 113 1.75 -0.34 -10.90
C VAL A 113 1.57 -1.56 -11.80
N THR A 114 2.67 -2.15 -12.23
CA THR A 114 2.70 -3.42 -12.96
C THR A 114 2.50 -4.60 -12.01
N ARG A 115 2.08 -5.75 -12.55
CA ARG A 115 1.93 -6.98 -11.75
C ARG A 115 3.22 -7.40 -11.05
N ALA A 116 4.39 -7.20 -11.68
CA ALA A 116 5.68 -7.53 -11.09
C ALA A 116 6.03 -6.61 -9.92
N GLU A 117 5.79 -5.30 -10.06
CA GLU A 117 5.97 -4.33 -8.97
C GLU A 117 5.03 -4.64 -7.78
N ALA A 118 3.76 -4.97 -8.07
CA ALA A 118 2.80 -5.39 -7.04
C ALA A 118 3.24 -6.67 -6.32
N ALA A 119 3.73 -7.67 -7.04
CA ALA A 119 4.30 -8.89 -6.43
C ALA A 119 5.54 -8.57 -5.59
N GLY A 120 6.40 -7.66 -6.08
CA GLY A 120 7.57 -7.15 -5.36
C GLY A 120 7.22 -6.47 -4.05
N ALA A 121 6.04 -5.87 -3.91
CA ALA A 121 5.52 -5.34 -2.65
C ALA A 121 4.89 -6.45 -1.78
N LEU A 122 4.08 -7.34 -2.35
CA LEU A 122 3.26 -8.33 -1.63
C LEU A 122 3.99 -9.57 -1.12
N TRP A 123 5.19 -9.89 -1.62
CA TRP A 123 5.88 -11.13 -1.21
C TRP A 123 6.22 -11.20 0.28
N TYR A 124 6.23 -10.06 0.98
CA TYR A 124 6.44 -9.97 2.42
C TYR A 124 5.38 -9.06 3.05
N ILE A 125 4.82 -9.53 4.16
CA ILE A 125 3.90 -8.75 5.00
C ILE A 125 4.54 -8.59 6.38
N GLY A 126 4.83 -7.35 6.75
CA GLY A 126 5.42 -7.06 8.05
C GLY A 126 6.24 -5.78 8.08
N PHE A 127 6.72 -5.45 9.27
CA PHE A 127 7.38 -4.18 9.56
C PHE A 127 8.54 -4.41 10.52
N GLN A 128 9.69 -3.80 10.22
CA GLN A 128 10.90 -3.84 11.05
C GLN A 128 11.33 -5.27 11.45
N GLY A 129 11.27 -6.20 10.48
CA GLY A 129 11.68 -7.60 10.69
C GLY A 129 10.65 -8.50 11.34
N ASP A 130 9.53 -7.97 11.86
CA ASP A 130 8.38 -8.78 12.28
C ASP A 130 7.41 -8.95 11.11
N GLY A 131 7.36 -10.15 10.54
CA GLY A 131 6.53 -10.42 9.38
C GLY A 131 6.61 -11.85 8.88
N ILE A 132 5.95 -12.08 7.76
CA ILE A 132 5.90 -13.36 7.08
C ILE A 132 6.10 -13.15 5.59
N SER A 133 7.01 -13.92 5.02
CA SER A 133 7.20 -14.01 3.57
C SER A 133 6.20 -14.99 2.95
N ALA A 134 5.94 -14.83 1.65
CA ALA A 134 5.12 -15.74 0.86
C ALA A 134 5.65 -17.18 0.91
N GLN A 135 6.98 -17.36 0.97
CA GLN A 135 7.59 -18.69 1.09
C GLN A 135 7.32 -19.33 2.46
N GLU A 136 7.41 -18.57 3.54
CA GLU A 136 7.10 -19.05 4.89
C GLU A 136 5.61 -19.39 5.03
N ALA A 137 4.73 -18.53 4.50
CA ALA A 137 3.29 -18.78 4.47
C ALA A 137 2.94 -20.07 3.72
N LEU A 138 3.61 -20.33 2.58
CA LEU A 138 3.42 -21.56 1.81
C LEU A 138 3.90 -22.80 2.56
N LYS A 139 5.03 -22.74 3.26
CA LYS A 139 5.49 -23.85 4.11
C LYS A 139 4.49 -24.14 5.24
N GLY A 140 3.96 -23.08 5.87
CA GLY A 140 2.95 -23.19 6.93
C GLY A 140 1.63 -23.81 6.47
N SER A 141 1.20 -23.54 5.23
CA SER A 141 -0.04 -24.14 4.68
C SER A 141 0.12 -25.61 4.31
N LEU A 142 1.31 -26.02 3.87
CA LEU A 142 1.64 -27.41 3.55
C LEU A 142 1.84 -28.30 4.80
N SER A 143 2.02 -27.70 5.98
CA SER A 143 2.21 -28.41 7.25
C SER A 143 0.93 -28.72 8.03
N LYS A 144 -0.26 -28.37 7.52
CA LYS A 144 -1.54 -28.76 8.13
C LYS A 144 -2.02 -30.10 7.54
N PRO A 145 -2.27 -31.14 8.37
CA PRO A 145 -2.92 -32.38 7.93
C PRO A 145 -4.39 -32.15 7.57
#